data_AF-A0A151EVP1-F1
#
_entry.id   AF-A0A151EVP1-F1
#
_cell.length_a   1.000
_cell.length_b   1.000
_cell.length_c   1.000
_cell.angle_alpha   90.00
_cell.angle_beta   90.00
_cell.angle_gamma   90.00
#
_symmetry.space_group_name_H-M   'P 1'
#
loop_
_entity.id
_entity.type
_entity.pdbx_description
1 polymer ?
#
loop_
_entity_poly.entity_id
_entity_poly.type
_entity_poly.pdbx_seq_one_letter_code
_entity_poly.pdbx_strand_id
1 'polypeptide(L)' 'MFSTIKIKRETREKLKHFGHKDESYNDIIERLMDYFEELDVEELIEARWKRLQEEKGKYIPLDEV' A
#
# COMPACT_ATOMS: atom_id res chain seq x y z
N MET A 1 16.53 5.36 -20.10
CA MET A 1 16.86 3.95 -20.44
C MET A 1 15.68 3.11 -19.95
N PHE A 2 15.09 2.25 -20.77
CA PHE A 2 13.91 1.46 -20.39
C PHE A 2 14.32 0.06 -19.99
N SER A 3 13.69 -0.47 -18.94
CA SER A 3 13.81 -1.87 -18.53
C SER A 3 12.47 -2.56 -18.64
N THR A 4 12.47 -3.86 -18.95
CA THR A 4 11.24 -4.66 -19.06
C THR A 4 11.07 -5.47 -17.79
N ILE A 5 10.00 -5.21 -17.06
CA ILE A 5 9.61 -5.99 -15.88
C ILE A 5 8.52 -6.97 -16.27
N LYS A 6 8.74 -8.27 -16.04
CA LYS A 6 7.71 -9.28 -16.21
C LYS A 6 6.79 -9.30 -15.00
N ILE A 7 5.50 -9.05 -15.23
CA ILE A 7 4.46 -9.10 -14.19
C ILE A 7 3.36 -10.09 -14.59
N LYS A 8 2.66 -10.63 -13.59
CA LYS A 8 1.47 -11.46 -13.83
C LYS A 8 0.35 -10.62 -14.45
N ARG A 9 -0.53 -11.26 -15.22
CA ARG A 9 -1.71 -10.60 -15.80
C ARG A 9 -2.57 -9.92 -14.73
N GLU A 10 -2.80 -10.61 -13.62
CA GLU A 10 -3.56 -10.09 -12.47
C GLU A 10 -2.94 -8.82 -11.89
N THR A 11 -1.61 -8.75 -11.79
CA THR A 11 -0.89 -7.55 -11.33
C THR A 11 -1.10 -6.39 -12.30
N ARG A 12 -1.06 -6.66 -13.61
CA ARG A 12 -1.34 -5.64 -14.64
C ARG A 12 -2.78 -5.13 -14.55
N GLU A 13 -3.74 -6.02 -14.31
CA GLU A 13 -5.14 -5.64 -14.10
C GLU A 13 -5.29 -4.76 -12.87
N LYS A 14 -4.67 -5.11 -11.75
CA LYS A 14 -4.65 -4.27 -10.54
C LYS A 14 -4.04 -2.88 -10.82
N LEU A 15 -2.90 -2.82 -11.52
CA LEU A 15 -2.28 -1.54 -11.89
C LEU A 15 -3.22 -0.64 -12.70
N LYS A 16 -4.05 -1.19 -13.60
CA LYS A 16 -5.06 -0.39 -14.31
C LYS A 16 -6.10 0.25 -13.39
N HIS A 17 -6.43 -0.39 -12.27
CA HIS A 17 -7.40 0.17 -11.30
C HIS A 17 -6.80 1.32 -10.50
N PHE A 18 -5.47 1.35 -10.35
CA PHE A 18 -4.77 2.45 -9.68
C PHE A 18 -4.52 3.66 -10.59
N GLY A 19 -4.63 3.49 -11.91
CA GLY A 19 -4.39 4.54 -12.88
C GLY A 19 -5.54 5.52 -13.03
N HIS A 20 -5.19 6.80 -13.19
CA HIS A 20 -6.11 7.83 -13.62
C HIS A 20 -6.20 7.89 -15.16
N LYS A 21 -7.17 8.66 -15.68
CA LYS A 21 -7.32 8.83 -17.12
C LYS A 21 -6.03 9.45 -17.69
N ASP A 22 -5.51 8.84 -18.75
CA ASP A 22 -4.28 9.23 -19.47
C ASP A 22 -2.94 9.01 -18.74
N GLU A 23 -2.91 8.25 -17.62
CA GLU A 23 -1.66 7.80 -16.99
C GLU A 23 -1.08 6.54 -17.67
N SER A 24 0.24 6.50 -17.83
CA SER A 24 0.96 5.30 -18.22
C SER A 24 1.23 4.38 -17.02
N TYR A 25 1.55 3.10 -17.27
CA TYR A 25 1.96 2.21 -16.17
C TYR A 25 3.20 2.70 -15.44
N ASN A 26 4.08 3.44 -16.12
CA ASN A 26 5.29 3.97 -15.49
C ASN A 26 4.92 5.07 -14.49
N ASP A 27 4.04 6.00 -14.89
CA ASP A 27 3.56 7.09 -14.02
C ASP A 27 2.85 6.55 -12.78
N ILE A 28 2.05 5.50 -12.95
CA ILE A 28 1.36 4.82 -11.84
C ILE A 28 2.38 4.22 -10.86
N ILE A 29 3.42 3.56 -11.38
CA ILE A 29 4.45 2.92 -10.56
C ILE A 29 5.29 3.96 -9.83
N GLU A 30 5.74 5.02 -10.52
CA GLU A 30 6.50 6.11 -9.91
C GLU A 30 5.70 6.79 -8.81
N ARG A 31 4.44 7.17 -9.07
CA ARG A 31 3.57 7.76 -8.05
C ARG A 31 3.36 6.87 -6.83
N LEU A 32 3.23 5.55 -7.04
CA LEU A 32 3.11 4.61 -5.93
C LEU A 32 4.43 4.53 -5.15
N MET A 33 5.57 4.50 -5.83
CA MET A 33 6.88 4.49 -5.19
C MET A 33 7.11 5.77 -4.39
N ASP A 34 6.84 6.94 -4.96
CA ASP A 34 6.94 8.23 -4.26
C ASP A 34 6.05 8.25 -3.02
N TYR A 35 4.79 7.80 -3.14
CA TYR A 35 3.90 7.66 -1.99
C TYR A 35 4.47 6.73 -0.91
N PHE A 36 5.11 5.62 -1.28
CA PHE A 36 5.72 4.71 -0.32
C PHE A 36 7.04 5.22 0.27
N GLU A 37 7.78 6.07 -0.44
CA GLU A 37 9.01 6.71 0.05
C GLU A 37 8.71 7.92 0.94
N GLU A 38 7.67 8.69 0.62
CA GLU A 38 7.20 9.83 1.43
C GLU A 38 6.44 9.40 2.68
N LEU A 39 5.77 8.24 2.64
CA LEU A 39 5.31 7.61 3.86
C LEU A 39 6.53 7.06 4.59
N ASP A 40 6.89 7.66 5.72
CA ASP A 40 7.74 6.98 6.69
C ASP A 40 6.98 5.76 7.22
N VAL A 41 7.14 4.63 6.51
CA VAL A 41 6.40 3.40 6.74
C VAL A 41 6.65 2.91 8.16
N GLU A 42 7.82 3.18 8.73
CA GLU A 42 8.13 2.89 10.13
C GLU A 42 7.28 3.74 11.07
N GLU A 43 7.23 5.07 10.88
CA GLU A 43 6.34 5.94 11.67
C GLU A 43 4.87 5.55 11.55
N LEU A 44 4.42 5.17 10.35
CA LEU A 44 3.01 4.85 10.09
C LEU A 44 2.61 3.51 10.72
N ILE A 45 3.51 2.52 10.66
CA ILE A 45 3.34 1.25 11.36
C ILE A 45 3.37 1.47 12.87
N GLU A 46 4.29 2.29 13.39
CA GLU A 46 4.42 2.60 14.81
C GLU A 46 3.17 3.34 15.34
N ALA A 47 2.70 4.36 14.62
CA ALA A 47 1.47 5.09 14.95
C ALA A 47 0.24 4.18 14.96
N ARG A 48 0.13 3.28 13.97
CA ARG A 48 -0.97 2.31 13.91
C ARG A 48 -0.88 1.27 15.03
N TRP A 49 0.31 0.79 15.36
CA TRP A 49 0.55 -0.12 16.49
C TRP A 49 0.21 0.52 17.83
N LYS A 50 0.64 1.76 18.05
CA LYS A 50 0.35 2.53 19.26
C LYS A 50 -1.16 2.69 19.45
N ARG A 51 -1.87 3.07 18.40
CA ARG A 51 -3.34 3.17 18.42
C ARG A 51 -4.01 1.84 18.75
N LEU A 52 -3.55 0.73 18.17
CA LEU A 52 -4.07 -0.61 18.48
C LEU A 52 -3.84 -1.01 19.95
N GLN A 53 -2.70 -0.63 20.54
CA GLN A 53 -2.44 -0.87 21.97
C GLN A 53 -3.34 -0.01 22.87
N GLU A 54 -3.57 1.26 22.52
CA GLU A 54 -4.49 2.16 23.25
C GLU A 54 -5.94 1.69 23.17
N GLU A 55 -6.37 1.19 22.01
CA GLU A 55 -7.72 0.69 21.78
C GLU A 55 -7.91 -0.78 22.20
N LYS A 56 -6.86 -1.46 22.68
CA LYS A 56 -6.87 -2.89 23.07
C LYS A 56 -7.99 -3.26 24.05
N GLY A 57 -8.36 -2.36 24.95
CA GLY A 57 -9.47 -2.55 25.91
C GLY A 57 -10.88 -2.45 25.31
N LYS A 58 -11.01 -2.07 24.03
CA LYS A 58 -12.28 -1.97 23.30
C LYS A 58 -12.55 -3.18 22.41
N TYR A 59 -11.59 -4.09 22.27
CA TYR A 59 -11.70 -5.25 21.39
C TYR A 59 -11.94 -6.52 22.22
N ILE A 60 -12.78 -7.39 21.69
CA ILE A 60 -13.03 -8.72 22.23
C ILE A 60 -11.84 -9.62 21.81
N PRO A 61 -11.21 -10.36 22.72
CA PRO A 61 -10.18 -11.33 22.35
C PRO A 61 -10.69 -12.33 21.32
N LEU A 62 -9.85 -12.67 20.34
CA LEU A 62 -10.21 -13.65 19.30
C LEU A 62 -10.51 -15.04 19.87
N ASP A 63 -10.01 -15.35 21.06
CA ASP A 63 -10.25 -16.61 21.76
C ASP A 63 -11.66 -16.70 22.38
N GLU A 64 -12.42 -15.60 22.36
CA GLU A 64 -13.81 -15.52 22.83
C GLU A 64 -14.84 -15.59 21.66
N VAL A 65 -14.38 -15.86 20.42
CA VAL A 65 -15.19 -15.96 19.19
C VAL A 65 -15.23 -17.38 18.63
#